data_AF-A0A3C0V8X4-F1
#
_entry.id   AF-A0A3C0V8X4-F1
#
_cell.length_a   1.000
_cell.length_b   1.000
_cell.length_c   1.000
_cell.angle_alpha   90.00
_cell.angle_beta   90.00
_cell.angle_gamma   90.00
#
_symmetry.space_group_name_H-M   'P 1'
#
loop_
_entity.id
_entity.type
_entity.pdbx_description
1 polymer ?
#
loop_
_entity_poly.entity_id
_entity_poly.type
_entity_poly.pdbx_seq_one_letter_code
_entity_poly.pdbx_strand_id
1 'polypeptide(L)'
;LINTGGLTAGGADGVNDLTYMILDVIEEMRLLQPSSCLQLSKKNPDRYLKRAAGIIKTGFGQPSIFNADLVVQEMLRQGKSLEDARCGGTSGCVETGAFGKENYNLTGYFNIPKVLEVALH
;
A
#
# COMPACT_ATOMS: atom_id res chain seq x y z
N LEU A 1 -0.83 7.16 5.67
CA LEU A 1 -0.73 6.62 4.30
C LEU A 1 -2.12 6.56 3.69
N ILE A 2 -2.34 7.21 2.54
CA ILE A 2 -3.59 7.11 1.77
C ILE A 2 -3.39 6.08 0.67
N ASN A 3 -4.30 5.11 0.56
CA ASN A 3 -4.25 4.08 -0.47
C ASN A 3 -5.24 4.44 -1.59
N THR A 4 -4.79 4.40 -2.83
CA THR A 4 -5.64 4.60 -4.01
C THR A 4 -5.64 3.35 -4.89
N GLY A 5 -6.65 3.17 -5.72
CA GLY A 5 -6.76 2.05 -6.66
C GLY A 5 -7.05 0.72 -5.96
N GLY A 6 -6.28 -0.32 -6.30
CA GLY A 6 -6.43 -1.64 -5.72
C GLY A 6 -7.65 -2.39 -6.22
N LEU A 7 -8.33 -3.08 -5.30
CA LEU A 7 -9.47 -3.94 -5.61
C LEU A 7 -10.73 -3.43 -4.90
N THR A 8 -11.89 -3.68 -5.49
CA THR A 8 -13.17 -3.54 -4.77
C THR A 8 -13.36 -4.69 -3.77
N ALA A 9 -14.34 -4.58 -2.86
CA ALA A 9 -14.74 -5.68 -1.99
C ALA A 9 -15.08 -6.98 -2.76
N GLY A 10 -15.67 -6.83 -3.96
CA GLY A 10 -15.93 -7.93 -4.89
C GLY A 10 -14.68 -8.48 -5.58
N GLY A 11 -13.53 -7.83 -5.41
CA GLY A 11 -12.26 -8.20 -6.03
C GLY A 11 -12.14 -7.76 -7.48
N ALA A 12 -12.95 -6.83 -7.95
CA ALA A 12 -12.81 -6.20 -9.27
C ALA A 12 -11.81 -5.03 -9.22
N ASP A 13 -11.50 -4.42 -10.37
CA ASP A 13 -10.71 -3.19 -10.46
C ASP A 13 -11.34 -2.07 -9.60
N GLY A 14 -10.57 -1.52 -8.65
CA GLY A 14 -10.98 -0.42 -7.78
C GLY A 14 -10.64 0.97 -8.32
N VAL A 15 -9.93 1.07 -9.45
CA VAL A 15 -9.50 2.35 -10.02
C VAL A 15 -10.68 3.10 -10.64
N ASN A 16 -10.81 4.39 -10.31
CA ASN A 16 -11.91 5.26 -10.76
C ASN A 16 -11.45 6.72 -10.93
N ASP A 17 -12.35 7.62 -11.30
CA ASP A 17 -12.01 9.03 -11.57
C ASP A 17 -11.44 9.77 -10.34
N LEU A 18 -11.95 9.45 -9.15
CA LEU A 18 -11.40 9.98 -7.90
C LEU A 18 -9.95 9.55 -7.68
N THR A 19 -9.60 8.34 -8.10
CA THR A 19 -8.22 7.85 -8.05
C THR A 19 -7.29 8.75 -8.86
N TYR A 20 -7.68 9.12 -10.09
CA TYR A 20 -6.87 10.00 -10.92
C TYR A 20 -6.82 11.43 -10.38
N MET A 21 -7.94 11.94 -9.86
CA MET A 21 -7.98 13.27 -9.23
C MET A 21 -7.01 13.35 -8.05
N ILE A 22 -6.92 12.31 -7.22
CA ILE A 22 -5.95 12.25 -6.11
C ILE A 22 -4.51 12.23 -6.66
N LEU A 23 -4.24 11.50 -7.75
CA LEU A 23 -2.92 11.49 -8.38
C LEU A 23 -2.52 12.86 -8.93
N ASP A 24 -3.47 13.62 -9.49
CA ASP A 24 -3.22 14.98 -9.97
C ASP A 24 -2.88 15.91 -8.80
N VAL A 25 -3.60 15.82 -7.68
CA VAL A 25 -3.30 16.58 -6.46
C VAL A 25 -1.91 16.22 -5.90
N ILE A 26 -1.54 14.93 -5.90
CA ILE A 26 -0.22 14.49 -5.43
C ILE A 26 0.90 15.11 -6.26
N GLU A 27 0.76 15.09 -7.60
CA GLU A 27 1.77 15.64 -8.51
C GLU A 27 1.90 17.16 -8.41
N GLU A 28 0.78 17.86 -8.25
CA GLU A 28 0.73 19.33 -8.16
C GLU A 28 1.28 19.82 -6.82
N MET A 29 0.80 19.23 -5.72
CA MET A 29 1.10 19.72 -4.37
C MET A 29 2.52 19.36 -3.90
N ARG A 30 3.02 18.18 -4.28
CA ARG A 30 4.36 17.66 -3.92
C ARG A 30 4.70 17.80 -2.43
N LEU A 31 3.70 17.63 -1.57
CA LEU A 31 3.86 17.70 -0.13
C LEU A 31 4.34 16.36 0.43
N LEU A 32 5.12 16.41 1.51
CA LEU A 32 5.56 15.20 2.22
C LEU A 32 4.40 14.46 2.89
N GLN A 33 3.35 15.20 3.29
CA GLN A 33 2.16 14.64 3.93
C GLN A 33 0.89 15.13 3.23
N PRO A 34 -0.14 14.27 3.11
CA PRO A 34 -0.14 12.86 3.52
C PRO A 34 0.77 12.01 2.62
N SER A 35 1.39 10.97 3.19
CA SER A 35 2.04 9.95 2.35
C SER A 35 0.99 9.23 1.48
N SER A 36 1.26 9.09 0.19
CA SER A 36 0.37 8.45 -0.78
C SER A 36 0.91 7.10 -1.28
N CYS A 37 0.00 6.16 -1.46
CA CYS A 37 0.26 4.79 -1.91
C CYS A 37 -0.71 4.42 -3.05
N LEU A 38 -0.13 3.73 -4.03
CA LEU A 38 -0.81 3.03 -5.10
C LEU A 38 -0.99 1.55 -4.69
N GLN A 39 -2.22 1.08 -4.54
CA GLN A 39 -2.51 -0.36 -4.47
C GLN A 39 -2.64 -0.87 -5.91
N LEU A 40 -1.77 -1.80 -6.31
CA LEU A 40 -1.71 -2.32 -7.68
C LEU A 40 -1.96 -3.82 -7.69
N SER A 41 -3.02 -4.22 -8.38
CA SER A 41 -3.37 -5.59 -8.74
C SER A 41 -3.16 -5.81 -10.23
N LYS A 42 -2.97 -7.07 -10.62
CA LYS A 42 -3.03 -7.50 -12.03
C LYS A 42 -4.35 -7.17 -12.75
N LYS A 43 -5.40 -6.81 -12.00
CA LYS A 43 -6.71 -6.42 -12.54
C LYS A 43 -6.81 -4.94 -12.90
N ASN A 44 -5.89 -4.12 -12.42
CA ASN A 44 -5.93 -2.68 -12.69
C ASN A 44 -5.41 -2.38 -14.11
N PRO A 45 -5.88 -1.29 -14.73
CA PRO A 45 -5.47 -0.95 -16.09
C PRO A 45 -4.06 -0.35 -16.11
N ASP A 46 -3.26 -0.67 -17.13
CA ASP A 46 -1.90 -0.14 -17.32
C ASP A 46 -1.81 1.39 -17.23
N ARG A 47 -2.85 2.10 -17.67
CA ARG A 47 -2.89 3.58 -17.60
C ARG A 47 -2.74 4.09 -16.17
N TYR A 48 -3.19 3.32 -15.17
CA TYR A 48 -3.06 3.66 -13.76
C TYR A 48 -1.60 3.63 -13.30
N LEU A 49 -0.89 2.52 -13.59
CA LEU A 49 0.54 2.38 -13.32
C LEU A 49 1.35 3.44 -14.08
N LYS A 50 1.05 3.66 -15.36
CA LYS A 50 1.74 4.66 -16.18
C LYS A 50 1.54 6.09 -15.65
N ARG A 51 0.35 6.42 -15.15
CA ARG A 51 0.07 7.72 -14.52
C ARG A 51 0.95 7.90 -13.27
N ALA A 52 1.00 6.90 -12.39
CA ALA A 52 1.84 6.92 -11.20
C ALA A 52 3.34 7.02 -11.54
N ALA A 53 3.80 6.28 -12.55
CA ALA A 53 5.19 6.36 -13.04
C ALA A 53 5.56 7.77 -13.54
N GLY A 54 4.61 8.48 -14.14
CA GLY A 54 4.78 9.89 -14.51
C GLY A 54 5.09 10.79 -13.30
N ILE A 55 4.38 10.57 -12.18
CA ILE A 55 4.63 11.29 -10.92
C ILE A 55 5.97 10.90 -10.33
N ILE A 56 6.27 9.59 -10.24
CA ILE A 56 7.53 9.07 -9.68
C ILE A 56 8.74 9.67 -10.40
N LYS A 57 8.65 9.83 -11.73
CA LYS A 57 9.69 10.45 -12.56
C LYS A 57 10.04 11.88 -12.12
N THR A 58 9.12 12.60 -11.45
CA THR A 58 9.39 13.95 -10.95
C THR A 58 10.35 14.00 -9.76
N GLY A 59 10.64 12.85 -9.12
CA GLY A 59 11.79 12.67 -8.24
C GLY A 59 11.58 13.01 -6.76
N PHE A 60 10.35 13.27 -6.31
CA PHE A 60 10.09 13.56 -4.88
C PHE A 60 9.68 12.33 -4.04
N GLY A 61 9.77 11.13 -4.63
CA GLY A 61 9.64 9.85 -3.91
C GLY A 61 8.21 9.30 -3.76
N GLN A 62 7.18 9.97 -4.29
CA GLN A 62 5.78 9.50 -4.25
C GLN A 62 5.19 9.28 -5.65
N PRO A 63 4.09 8.52 -5.78
CA PRO A 63 3.53 7.61 -4.77
C PRO A 63 4.36 6.34 -4.61
N SER A 64 4.29 5.70 -3.44
CA SER A 64 4.75 4.33 -3.27
C SER A 64 3.79 3.36 -3.99
N ILE A 65 4.27 2.17 -4.36
CA ILE A 65 3.45 1.15 -5.05
C ILE A 65 3.47 -0.13 -4.23
N PHE A 66 2.29 -0.65 -3.91
CA PHE A 66 2.11 -1.90 -3.18
C PHE A 66 1.34 -2.90 -4.03
N ASN A 67 1.71 -4.17 -3.92
CA ASN A 67 1.04 -5.25 -4.62
C ASN A 67 -0.25 -5.62 -3.86
N ALA A 68 -1.40 -5.18 -4.38
CA ALA A 68 -2.71 -5.42 -3.79
C ALA A 68 -3.06 -6.92 -3.72
N ASP A 69 -2.62 -7.71 -4.71
CA ASP A 69 -2.85 -9.15 -4.70
C ASP A 69 -2.09 -9.81 -3.54
N LEU A 70 -0.84 -9.39 -3.31
CA LEU A 70 -0.01 -9.89 -2.20
C LEU A 70 -0.58 -9.47 -0.84
N VAL A 71 -0.98 -8.21 -0.69
CA VAL A 71 -1.61 -7.67 0.51
C VAL A 71 -2.85 -8.49 0.92
N VAL A 72 -3.69 -8.86 -0.05
CA VAL A 72 -4.83 -9.77 0.19
C VAL A 72 -4.34 -11.13 0.68
N GLN A 73 -3.34 -11.73 0.03
CA GLN A 73 -2.80 -13.04 0.46
C GLN A 73 -2.22 -13.00 1.88
N GLU A 74 -1.52 -11.92 2.24
CA GLU A 74 -0.95 -11.74 3.57
C GLU A 74 -2.04 -11.70 4.64
N MET A 75 -3.12 -10.94 4.41
CA MET A 75 -4.25 -10.86 5.35
C MET A 75 -5.00 -12.19 5.47
N LEU A 76 -5.19 -12.90 4.36
CA LEU A 76 -5.77 -14.25 4.38
C LEU A 76 -4.93 -15.21 5.23
N ARG A 77 -3.59 -15.14 5.11
CA ARG A 77 -2.68 -15.94 5.95
C ARG A 77 -2.79 -15.60 7.44
N GLN A 78 -3.14 -14.35 7.77
CA GLN A 78 -3.43 -13.92 9.15
C GLN A 78 -4.86 -14.25 9.61
N GLY A 79 -5.63 -15.01 8.82
CA GLY A 79 -6.97 -15.49 9.18
C GLY A 79 -8.10 -14.48 8.97
N LYS A 80 -7.87 -13.39 8.20
CA LYS A 80 -8.95 -12.47 7.83
C LYS A 80 -9.90 -13.10 6.81
N SER A 81 -11.15 -12.65 6.82
CA SER A 81 -12.09 -13.01 5.76
C SER A 81 -11.60 -12.43 4.41
N LEU A 82 -12.01 -13.04 3.30
CA LEU A 82 -11.64 -12.56 1.97
C LEU A 82 -12.17 -11.14 1.70
N GLU A 83 -13.35 -10.82 2.22
CA GLU A 83 -13.95 -9.49 2.11
C GLU A 83 -13.10 -8.46 2.87
N ASP A 84 -12.74 -8.75 4.12
CA ASP A 84 -11.89 -7.86 4.93
C ASP A 84 -10.50 -7.69 4.31
N ALA A 85 -9.93 -8.77 3.77
CA ALA A 85 -8.64 -8.72 3.10
C ALA A 85 -8.67 -7.84 1.85
N ARG A 86 -9.77 -7.86 1.06
CA ARG A 86 -9.90 -6.99 -0.13
C ARG A 86 -10.14 -5.52 0.23
N CYS A 87 -10.76 -5.26 1.37
CA CYS A 87 -11.00 -3.92 1.88
C CYS A 87 -9.85 -3.37 2.75
N GLY A 88 -8.80 -4.16 2.97
CA GLY A 88 -7.59 -3.74 3.66
C GLY A 88 -6.57 -3.08 2.73
N GLY A 89 -5.38 -2.87 3.26
CA GLY A 89 -4.30 -2.23 2.53
C GLY A 89 -3.08 -2.06 3.41
N THR A 90 -2.27 -1.06 3.08
CA THR A 90 -1.08 -0.71 3.87
C THR A 90 -1.30 0.59 4.63
N SER A 91 -0.79 0.72 5.84
CA SER A 91 -0.77 1.97 6.58
C SER A 91 0.66 2.36 6.96
N GLY A 92 0.82 3.44 7.74
CA GLY A 92 2.13 3.87 8.23
C GLY A 92 3.16 4.06 7.11
N CYS A 93 4.19 3.22 7.15
CA CYS A 93 5.21 3.09 6.13
C CYS A 93 4.83 2.03 5.07
N VAL A 94 4.59 0.79 5.51
CA VAL A 94 4.39 -0.40 4.64
C VAL A 94 3.50 -1.48 5.28
N GLU A 95 2.90 -1.21 6.43
CA GLU A 95 2.28 -2.23 7.27
C GLU A 95 0.92 -2.68 6.74
N THR A 96 0.77 -3.97 6.43
CA THR A 96 -0.50 -4.57 5.97
C THR A 96 -1.50 -4.71 7.12
N GLY A 97 -2.75 -4.28 6.91
CA GLY A 97 -3.82 -4.46 7.89
C GLY A 97 -5.23 -4.29 7.33
N ALA A 98 -6.22 -4.85 8.05
CA ALA A 98 -7.64 -4.73 7.71
C ALA A 98 -8.22 -3.40 8.22
N PHE A 99 -8.55 -2.50 7.29
CA PHE A 99 -8.98 -1.13 7.62
C PHE A 99 -10.25 -1.11 8.46
N GLY A 100 -10.20 -0.40 9.60
CA GLY A 100 -11.32 -0.25 10.54
C GLY A 100 -11.72 -1.52 11.30
N LYS A 101 -11.02 -2.65 11.08
CA LYS A 101 -11.39 -3.97 11.62
C LYS A 101 -10.25 -4.68 12.35
N GLU A 102 -9.10 -4.04 12.48
CA GLU A 102 -7.92 -4.63 13.08
C GLU A 102 -7.13 -3.64 13.94
N ASN A 103 -6.62 -4.14 15.05
CA ASN A 103 -5.63 -3.47 15.87
C ASN A 103 -4.28 -4.19 15.68
N TYR A 104 -3.40 -3.64 14.84
CA TYR A 104 -2.12 -4.24 14.46
C TYR A 104 -0.94 -3.38 14.96
N ASN A 105 -0.57 -3.55 16.23
CA ASN A 105 0.46 -2.73 16.89
C ASN A 105 1.88 -3.14 16.54
N LEU A 106 2.73 -2.16 16.26
CA LEU A 106 4.18 -2.34 16.11
C LEU A 106 4.84 -2.01 17.44
N THR A 107 5.66 -2.94 17.94
CA THR A 107 6.25 -2.85 19.28
C THR A 107 7.70 -2.37 19.29
N GLY A 108 8.38 -2.39 18.15
CA GLY A 108 9.75 -1.88 18.02
C GLY A 108 10.51 -2.55 16.88
N TYR A 109 11.67 -1.98 16.56
CA TYR A 109 12.60 -2.56 15.60
C TYR A 109 13.48 -3.61 16.28
N PHE A 110 13.77 -4.70 15.57
CA PHE A 110 14.64 -5.76 16.05
C PHE A 110 15.90 -5.86 15.19
N ASN A 111 17.06 -5.65 15.81
CA ASN A 111 18.35 -5.66 15.12
C ASN A 111 18.83 -7.10 14.90
N ILE A 112 18.38 -7.73 13.82
CA ILE A 112 18.75 -9.11 13.45
C ILE A 112 20.27 -9.28 13.30
N PRO A 113 21.03 -8.37 12.66
CA PRO A 113 22.50 -8.46 12.62
C PRO A 113 23.16 -8.57 14.00
N LYS A 114 22.67 -7.85 15.02
CA LYS A 114 23.22 -7.90 16.38
C LYS A 114 22.97 -9.26 17.07
N VAL A 115 21.89 -9.95 16.71
CA VAL A 115 21.62 -11.32 17.21
C VAL A 115 22.72 -12.27 16.75
N LEU A 116 23.12 -12.16 15.48
CA LEU A 116 24.22 -12.97 14.95
C LEU A 116 25.54 -12.66 15.68
N GLU A 117 25.83 -11.39 15.91
CA GLU A 117 27.04 -10.97 16.65
C GLU A 117 27.08 -11.59 18.06
N VAL A 118 25.98 -11.48 18.83
CA VAL A 118 25.87 -12.03 20.20
C VAL A 118 25.83 -13.56 20.24
N ALA A 119 25.39 -14.22 19.17
CA ALA A 119 25.40 -15.68 19.09
C ALA A 119 26.80 -16.24 18.84
N LEU A 120 27.69 -15.45 18.23
CA LEU A 120 29.05 -15.87 17.86
C LEU A 120 30.14 -15.37 18.84
N HIS A 121 29.86 -14.32 19.60
CA HIS A 121 30.79 -13.65 20.52
C HIS A 121 30.13 -13.35 21.87
#